data_AF-A0A963ILV6-F1
#
_entry.id   AF-A0A963ILV6-F1
#
_cell.length_a   1.000
_cell.length_b   1.000
_cell.length_c   1.000
_cell.angle_alpha   90.00
_cell.angle_beta   90.00
_cell.angle_gamma   90.00
#
_symmetry.space_group_name_H-M   'P 1'
#
loop_
_entity.id
_entity.type
_entity.pdbx_description
1 polymer ?
#
loop_
_entity_poly.entity_id
_entity_poly.type
_entity_poly.pdbx_seq_one_letter_code
_entity_poly.pdbx_strand_id
1 'polypeptide(L)'
;MSSAAARLFFGQVMHRRLRPVENRFVYPVYFCLLPLSRIEQVRSALFAVNRWNLFSFHFADHGARDGSHPLPWIRQLLRREG
;
A
#
# COMPACT_ATOMS: atom_id res chain seq x y z
N MET A 1 2.30 13.66 -17.41
CA MET A 1 1.76 13.69 -16.04
C MET A 1 2.83 13.11 -15.11
N SER A 2 3.35 13.92 -14.20
CA SER A 2 4.55 13.64 -13.42
C SER A 2 4.46 12.31 -12.68
N SER A 3 5.45 11.45 -12.92
CA SER A 3 5.65 10.18 -12.23
C SER A 3 5.91 10.47 -10.75
N ALA A 4 4.86 10.40 -9.93
CA ALA A 4 5.02 10.54 -8.49
C ALA A 4 5.93 9.43 -7.96
N ALA A 5 6.97 9.81 -7.22
CA ALA A 5 7.74 8.89 -6.39
C ALA A 5 6.82 8.21 -5.35
N ALA A 6 7.33 7.23 -4.60
CA ALA A 6 6.62 6.77 -3.41
C ALA A 6 6.28 7.95 -2.48
N ARG A 7 5.08 7.98 -1.92
CA ARG A 7 4.60 9.08 -1.07
C ARG A 7 4.00 8.54 0.21
N LEU A 8 4.22 9.27 1.30
CA LEU A 8 3.49 9.11 2.55
C LEU A 8 2.39 10.14 2.62
N PHE A 9 1.21 9.69 3.04
CA PHE A 9 0.07 10.53 3.35
C PHE A 9 -0.28 10.37 4.82
N PHE A 10 -0.73 11.45 5.42
CA PHE A 10 -1.19 11.49 6.80
C PHE A 10 -2.67 11.87 6.80
N GLY A 11 -3.43 11.24 7.68
CA GLY A 11 -4.86 11.47 7.78
C GLY A 11 -5.42 10.96 9.09
N GLN A 12 -6.74 10.91 9.18
CA GLN A 12 -7.45 10.36 10.32
C GLN A 12 -8.45 9.32 9.84
N VAL A 13 -8.56 8.23 10.60
CA VAL A 13 -9.64 7.26 10.43
C VAL A 13 -10.66 7.51 11.54
N MET A 14 -11.93 7.48 11.15
CA MET A 14 -13.05 7.57 12.07
C MET A 14 -13.87 6.28 11.98
N HIS A 15 -14.01 5.59 13.10
CA HIS A 15 -15.00 4.53 13.27
C HIS A 15 -16.15 5.07 14.10
N ARG A 16 -17.38 4.85 13.66
CA ARG A 16 -18.58 5.15 14.42
C ARG A 16 -19.50 3.94 14.44
N ARG A 17 -19.72 3.38 15.62
CA ARG A 17 -20.72 2.37 15.88
C ARG A 17 -21.98 3.06 16.37
N LEU A 18 -23.12 2.80 15.72
CA LEU A 18 -24.41 3.43 16.06
C LEU A 18 -25.27 2.59 17.00
N ARG A 19 -25.04 1.27 17.08
CA ARG A 19 -25.82 0.34 17.91
C ARG A 19 -24.95 -0.79 18.47
N PRO A 20 -25.33 -1.39 19.62
CA PRO A 20 -26.44 -0.99 20.50
C PRO A 20 -26.13 0.25 21.34
N VAL A 21 -24.84 0.58 21.52
CA VAL A 21 -24.37 1.81 22.18
C VAL A 21 -23.55 2.61 21.18
N GLU A 22 -23.75 3.93 21.14
CA GLU A 22 -22.96 4.80 20.27
C GLU A 22 -21.51 4.87 20.76
N ASN A 23 -20.57 4.62 19.86
CA ASN A 23 -19.15 4.82 20.11
C ASN A 23 -18.52 5.45 18.87
N ARG A 24 -17.80 6.55 19.07
CA ARG A 24 -17.05 7.26 18.03
C ARG A 24 -15.58 7.31 18.41
N PHE A 25 -14.74 6.76 17.53
CA PHE A 25 -13.30 6.71 17.70
C PHE A 25 -12.63 7.34 16.49
N VAL A 26 -11.81 8.37 16.71
CA VAL A 26 -11.04 9.07 15.68
C VAL A 26 -9.58 9.03 16.07
N TYR A 27 -8.71 8.61 15.15
CA TYR A 27 -7.28 8.46 15.41
C TYR A 27 -6.45 8.75 14.17
N PRO A 28 -5.22 9.27 14.34
CA PRO A 28 -4.34 9.54 13.22
C PRO A 28 -3.86 8.23 12.59
N VAL A 29 -3.69 8.26 11.27
CA VAL A 29 -3.11 7.18 10.48
C VAL A 29 -2.16 7.78 9.43
N TYR A 30 -1.33 6.92 8.86
CA TYR A 30 -0.59 7.21 7.64
C TYR A 30 -0.84 6.10 6.61
N PHE A 31 -0.63 6.39 5.34
CA PHE A 31 -0.62 5.39 4.28
C PHE A 31 0.43 5.71 3.22
N CYS A 32 0.96 4.65 2.59
CA CYS A 32 1.97 4.74 1.55
C CYS A 32 1.32 4.59 0.17
N LEU A 33 1.53 5.55 -0.72
CA LEU A 33 1.26 5.39 -2.14
C LEU A 33 2.55 4.92 -2.83
N LEU A 34 2.53 3.70 -3.34
CA LEU A 34 3.67 3.05 -3.97
C LEU A 34 3.36 2.77 -5.45
N PRO A 35 3.94 3.52 -6.40
CA PRO A 35 3.76 3.23 -7.82
C PRO A 35 4.46 1.91 -8.19
N LEU A 36 3.68 0.84 -8.40
CA LEU A 36 4.24 -0.49 -8.68
C LEU A 36 5.17 -0.53 -9.90
N SER A 37 4.91 0.30 -10.92
CA SER A 37 5.77 0.40 -12.13
C SER A 37 7.18 0.93 -11.88
N ARG A 38 7.43 1.54 -10.71
CA ARG A 38 8.72 2.16 -10.36
C ARG A 38 9.12 1.84 -8.92
N ILE A 39 8.48 0.84 -8.28
CA ILE A 39 8.67 0.57 -6.86
C ILE A 39 10.12 0.19 -6.52
N GLU A 40 10.81 -0.47 -7.45
CA GLU A 40 12.23 -0.83 -7.32
C GLU A 40 13.18 0.38 -7.40
N GLN A 41 12.72 1.49 -7.95
CA GLN A 41 13.46 2.75 -8.05
C GLN A 41 13.34 3.60 -6.79
N VAL A 42 12.44 3.24 -5.87
CA VAL A 42 12.27 3.96 -4.61
C VAL A 42 13.54 3.82 -3.78
N ARG A 43 14.06 4.96 -3.31
CA ARG A 43 15.22 5.06 -2.41
C ARG A 43 14.80 5.86 -1.18
N SER A 44 14.92 5.26 -0.01
CA SER A 44 14.61 5.88 1.29
C SER A 44 15.36 5.13 2.39
N ALA A 45 15.78 5.84 3.43
CA ALA A 45 16.43 5.23 4.58
C ALA A 45 15.48 4.33 5.38
N LEU A 46 14.18 4.65 5.40
CA LEU A 46 13.17 3.97 6.21
C LEU A 46 12.28 3.01 5.41
N PHE A 47 12.40 2.97 4.09
CA PHE A 47 11.58 2.10 3.23
C PHE A 47 12.44 1.15 2.39
N ALA A 48 12.02 -0.10 2.29
CA ALA A 48 12.68 -1.10 1.44
C ALA A 48 11.69 -2.02 0.74
N VAL A 49 12.15 -2.62 -0.36
CA VAL A 49 11.41 -3.60 -1.17
C VAL A 49 12.12 -4.94 -1.10
N ASN A 50 11.38 -6.02 -0.81
CA ASN A 50 11.86 -7.40 -0.67
C ASN A 50 13.06 -7.59 0.28
N ARG A 51 13.20 -6.70 1.27
CA ARG A 51 14.18 -6.81 2.35
C ARG A 51 13.66 -6.05 3.57
N TRP A 52 14.19 -6.40 4.74
CA TRP A 52 13.80 -5.78 6.00
C TRP A 52 14.22 -4.30 6.08
N ASN A 53 13.31 -3.47 6.57
CA ASN A 53 13.48 -2.07 7.00
C ASN A 53 12.27 -1.65 7.86
N LEU A 54 12.25 -0.44 8.42
CA LEU A 54 11.12 0.09 9.21
C LEU A 54 9.79 -0.03 8.46
N PHE A 55 9.77 0.34 7.18
CA PHE A 55 8.70 0.06 6.26
C PHE A 55 9.21 -0.91 5.18
N SER A 56 8.63 -2.10 5.12
CA SER A 56 9.01 -3.11 4.14
C SER A 56 7.83 -3.45 3.24
N PHE A 57 8.08 -3.52 1.93
CA PHE A 57 7.12 -4.01 0.96
C PHE A 57 7.66 -5.33 0.37
N HIS A 58 7.06 -6.45 0.76
CA HIS A 58 7.44 -7.77 0.26
C HIS A 58 6.45 -8.23 -0.80
N PHE A 59 6.96 -8.62 -1.96
CA PHE A 59 6.13 -9.14 -3.06
C PHE A 59 5.38 -10.41 -2.66
N ALA A 60 5.92 -11.21 -1.74
CA ALA A 60 5.25 -12.39 -1.20
C ALA A 60 3.92 -12.08 -0.49
N ASP A 61 3.73 -10.85 0.01
CA ASP A 61 2.50 -10.45 0.71
C ASP A 61 1.41 -9.95 -0.27
N HIS A 62 1.76 -9.72 -1.54
CA HIS A 62 0.95 -9.01 -2.51
C HIS A 62 0.81 -9.76 -3.84
N GLY A 63 -0.15 -9.35 -4.67
CA GLY A 63 -0.39 -9.96 -5.97
C GLY A 63 -0.78 -11.44 -5.89
N ALA A 64 -0.05 -12.29 -6.60
CA ALA A 64 -0.23 -13.75 -6.56
C ALA A 64 0.27 -14.38 -5.25
N ARG A 65 0.98 -13.64 -4.40
CA ARG A 65 1.59 -14.11 -3.14
C ARG A 65 2.57 -15.28 -3.28
N ASP A 66 3.24 -15.35 -4.43
CA ASP A 66 4.28 -16.32 -4.76
C ASP A 66 5.69 -15.69 -4.76
N GLY A 67 5.81 -14.43 -4.35
CA GLY A 67 7.04 -13.64 -4.38
C GLY A 67 7.32 -12.96 -5.72
N SER A 68 6.52 -13.20 -6.77
CA SER A 68 6.64 -12.52 -8.05
C SER A 68 6.21 -11.05 -7.96
N HIS A 69 6.71 -10.22 -8.87
CA HIS A 69 6.39 -8.80 -8.89
C HIS A 69 4.85 -8.58 -9.07
N PRO A 70 4.18 -7.77 -8.24
CA PRO A 70 2.72 -7.67 -8.23
C PRO A 70 2.11 -6.95 -9.45
N LEU A 71 2.91 -6.13 -10.15
CA LEU A 71 2.43 -5.38 -11.33
C LEU A 71 1.96 -6.28 -12.50
N PRO A 72 2.72 -7.29 -12.97
CA PRO A 72 2.21 -8.26 -13.93
C PRO A 72 0.88 -8.90 -13.52
N TRP A 73 0.76 -9.33 -12.25
CA TRP A 73 -0.45 -9.97 -11.73
C TRP A 73 -1.68 -9.06 -11.84
N ILE A 74 -1.61 -7.82 -11.35
CA ILE A 74 -2.77 -6.92 -11.40
C ILE A 74 -3.13 -6.55 -12.84
N ARG A 75 -2.14 -6.40 -13.73
CA ARG A 75 -2.38 -6.14 -15.16
C ARG A 75 -3.08 -7.31 -15.83
N GLN A 76 -2.70 -8.55 -15.52
CA GLN A 76 -3.35 -9.74 -16.06
C GLN A 76 -4.78 -9.86 -15.55
N LEU A 77 -5.00 -9.63 -14.24
CA LEU A 77 -6.33 -9.65 -13.65
C LEU A 77 -7.26 -8.63 -14.30
N LEU A 78 -6.79 -7.38 -14.45
CA LEU A 78 -7.56 -6.31 -15.10
C LEU A 78 -7.89 -6.61 -16.56
N ARG A 79 -7.02 -7.31 -17.30
CA ARG A 79 -7.32 -7.73 -18.69
C ARG A 79 -8.35 -8.85 -18.77
N ARG A 80 -8.47 -9.68 -17.73
CA ARG A 80 -9.38 -10.82 -17.69
C ARG A 80 -10.78 -10.41 -17.23
N GLU A 81 -10.86 -9.46 -16.29
CA GLU A 81 -12.11 -9.08 -15.61
C GLU A 81 -12.63 -7.69 -16.01
N GLY A 82 -11.87 -6.92 -16.79
CA GLY A 82 -12.22 -5.57 -17.24
C GLY A 82 -12.79 -5.55 -18.64
#